data_AF-A0A4R9BV41-F1
#
_entry.id   AF-A0A4R9BV41-F1
#
_cell.length_a   1.000
_cell.length_b   1.000
_cell.length_c   1.000
_cell.angle_alpha   90.00
_cell.angle_beta   90.00
_cell.angle_gamma   90.00
#
_symmetry.space_group_name_H-M   'P 1'
#
loop_
_entity.id
_entity.type
_entity.pdbx_description
1 polymer ?
#
loop_
_entity_poly.entity_id
_entity_poly.type
_entity_poly.pdbx_seq_one_letter_code
_entity_poly.pdbx_strand_id
1 'polypeptide(L)'
;MTHILSTRRCLTTPPELPESNRTGAPRPSTGPTWLLGRAHRTAATPTDLALARARSECAVDTLLATLPQHWAAFTLPTLGGAGPSAMRLLVGPGGVLALHAQLCDGQIAWVHRQRVFVAGQRSPNLAVAAAGANQLTMLIRGRLPLRTAVQPALVLLGARLLGVTGRSGGVSGKTTLVPVVGAAALGDWLVARPQVLRPIERMELAAVIDNPLTWGSRPTILPRPGSVGD
;
A
#
# COMPACT_ATOMS: atom_id res chain seq x y z
N MET A 1 31.87 -50.72 46.71
CA MET A 1 31.14 -50.53 47.98
C MET A 1 29.67 -50.33 47.66
N THR A 2 28.87 -51.25 48.15
CA THR A 2 27.48 -51.60 47.78
C THR A 2 26.51 -50.94 48.76
N HIS A 3 25.25 -50.71 48.34
CA HIS A 3 23.96 -50.91 49.06
C HIS A 3 22.84 -50.23 48.23
N ILE A 4 22.06 -50.93 47.40
CA ILE A 4 20.87 -51.78 47.66
C ILE A 4 19.53 -50.99 47.75
N LEU A 5 18.72 -51.15 46.68
CA LEU A 5 17.26 -51.42 46.55
C LEU A 5 16.27 -50.80 47.56
N SER A 6 15.13 -50.26 47.08
CA SER A 6 13.93 -51.04 46.69
C SER A 6 12.67 -50.15 46.55
N THR A 7 11.71 -50.68 45.80
CA THR A 7 10.43 -50.14 45.33
C THR A 7 9.26 -50.43 46.28
N ARG A 8 8.15 -49.68 46.16
CA ARG A 8 6.76 -50.22 46.13
C ARG A 8 5.71 -49.15 45.77
N ARG A 9 4.78 -49.55 44.91
CA ARG A 9 3.49 -48.89 44.59
C ARG A 9 2.45 -49.21 45.66
N CYS A 10 1.42 -48.38 45.82
CA CYS A 10 0.06 -48.86 46.10
C CYS A 10 -1.01 -47.86 45.61
N LEU A 11 -2.05 -48.41 44.98
CA LEU A 11 -3.27 -47.80 44.46
C LEU A 11 -4.37 -47.97 45.52
N THR A 12 -5.16 -46.93 45.79
CA THR A 12 -6.51 -47.06 46.36
C THR A 12 -7.37 -45.86 45.96
N THR A 13 -8.59 -46.14 45.49
CA THR A 13 -9.71 -45.24 45.13
C THR A 13 -10.94 -45.75 45.90
N PRO A 14 -12.11 -45.07 45.97
CA PRO A 14 -12.50 -43.72 46.43
C PRO A 14 -13.49 -43.81 47.65
N PRO A 15 -14.25 -42.73 47.97
CA PRO A 15 -15.70 -42.93 48.11
C PRO A 15 -16.58 -41.88 47.39
N GLU A 16 -17.74 -42.35 46.90
CA GLU A 16 -18.97 -41.61 46.52
C GLU A 16 -19.61 -40.94 47.76
N LEU A 17 -20.59 -40.00 47.77
CA LEU A 17 -21.71 -39.46 46.94
C LEU A 17 -22.09 -38.09 47.63
N PRO A 18 -23.08 -37.25 47.21
CA PRO A 18 -24.17 -37.58 46.31
C PRO A 18 -24.48 -36.61 45.16
N GLU A 19 -25.13 -37.18 44.15
CA GLU A 19 -25.93 -36.51 43.14
C GLU A 19 -27.11 -35.76 43.79
N SER A 20 -27.38 -34.56 43.28
CA SER A 20 -28.69 -33.93 43.40
C SER A 20 -29.17 -33.55 42.00
N ASN A 21 -30.06 -34.38 41.45
CA ASN A 21 -30.83 -34.09 40.26
C ASN A 21 -32.02 -33.19 40.63
N ARG A 22 -32.18 -32.06 39.94
CA ARG A 22 -33.49 -31.54 39.50
C ARG A 22 -33.35 -30.41 38.46
N THR A 23 -33.80 -30.75 37.25
CA THR A 23 -34.79 -29.98 36.46
C THR A 23 -34.39 -28.60 35.92
N GLY A 24 -34.08 -28.60 34.61
CA GLY A 24 -34.78 -27.77 33.61
C GLY A 24 -34.57 -26.25 33.64
N ALA A 25 -33.68 -25.76 32.77
CA ALA A 25 -33.89 -24.52 32.00
C ALA A 25 -32.85 -24.43 30.87
N PRO A 26 -33.24 -24.23 29.59
CA PRO A 26 -32.29 -23.98 28.52
C PRO A 26 -31.64 -22.60 28.73
N ARG A 27 -30.30 -22.58 28.83
CA ARG A 27 -29.53 -21.32 28.86
C ARG A 27 -29.75 -20.56 27.55
N PRO A 28 -30.20 -19.29 27.57
CA PRO A 28 -30.29 -18.50 26.36
C PRO A 28 -28.88 -18.19 25.86
N SER A 29 -28.57 -18.74 24.69
CA SER A 29 -27.45 -18.36 23.83
C SER A 29 -27.60 -16.88 23.46
N THR A 30 -27.13 -16.00 24.33
CA THR A 30 -27.00 -14.56 24.07
C THR A 30 -25.68 -14.37 23.32
N GLY A 31 -25.65 -14.84 22.07
CA GLY A 31 -24.63 -14.40 21.14
C GLY A 31 -24.87 -12.92 20.83
N PRO A 32 -23.84 -12.06 20.81
CA PRO A 32 -24.01 -10.73 20.27
C PRO A 32 -24.23 -10.89 18.77
N THR A 33 -25.50 -10.86 18.37
CA THR A 33 -25.94 -10.66 17.00
C THR A 33 -25.42 -9.30 16.57
N TRP A 34 -24.21 -9.28 16.01
CA TRP A 34 -23.74 -8.19 15.19
C TRP A 34 -24.80 -8.00 14.11
N LEU A 35 -25.66 -7.01 14.30
CA LEU A 35 -26.55 -6.52 13.27
C LEU A 35 -25.65 -6.10 12.11
N LEU A 36 -25.55 -7.00 11.14
CA LEU A 36 -25.14 -6.71 9.78
C LEU A 36 -26.14 -5.71 9.21
N GLY A 37 -25.97 -4.45 9.59
CA GLY A 37 -26.30 -3.32 8.74
C GLY A 37 -25.39 -3.41 7.53
N ARG A 38 -25.70 -4.33 6.62
CA ARG A 38 -25.15 -4.36 5.27
C ARG A 38 -25.77 -3.15 4.57
N ALA A 39 -25.27 -1.95 4.91
CA ALA A 39 -25.60 -0.74 4.19
C ALA A 39 -25.34 -1.05 2.72
N HIS A 40 -26.40 -1.06 1.91
CA HIS A 40 -26.27 -1.02 0.47
C HIS A 40 -25.46 0.23 0.16
N ARG A 41 -24.17 0.06 -0.15
CA ARG A 41 -23.41 1.13 -0.77
C ARG A 41 -24.04 1.34 -2.13
N THR A 42 -24.73 2.46 -2.27
CA THR A 42 -25.05 3.02 -3.57
C THR A 42 -23.75 3.03 -4.39
N ALA A 43 -23.79 2.49 -5.61
CA ALA A 43 -22.64 2.56 -6.50
C ALA A 43 -22.24 4.05 -6.62
N ALA A 44 -20.98 4.36 -6.35
CA ALA A 44 -20.48 5.72 -6.43
C ALA A 44 -20.75 6.25 -7.85
N THR A 45 -21.33 7.44 -7.95
CA THR A 45 -21.59 8.04 -9.27
C THR A 45 -20.25 8.39 -9.95
N PRO A 46 -20.22 8.54 -11.28
CA PRO A 46 -19.02 9.03 -11.96
C PRO A 46 -18.49 10.36 -11.38
N THR A 47 -19.40 11.23 -10.95
CA THR A 47 -19.08 12.51 -10.29
C THR A 47 -18.42 12.29 -8.93
N ASP A 48 -18.91 11.34 -8.12
CA ASP A 48 -18.31 11.01 -6.82
C ASP A 48 -16.89 10.46 -6.98
N LEU A 49 -16.67 9.61 -7.98
CA LEU A 49 -15.34 9.07 -8.31
C LEU A 49 -14.39 10.17 -8.78
N ALA A 50 -14.87 11.08 -9.63
CA ALA A 50 -14.08 12.23 -10.10
C ALA A 50 -13.71 13.16 -8.95
N LEU A 51 -14.65 13.46 -8.04
CA LEU A 51 -14.39 14.28 -6.86
C LEU A 51 -13.41 13.61 -5.89
N ALA A 52 -13.57 12.30 -5.64
CA ALA A 52 -12.65 11.54 -4.81
C ALA A 52 -11.23 11.51 -5.40
N ARG A 53 -11.12 11.42 -6.74
CA ARG A 53 -9.85 11.53 -7.45
C ARG A 53 -9.25 12.93 -7.34
N ALA A 54 -10.03 13.99 -7.54
CA ALA A 54 -9.52 15.35 -7.39
C ALA A 54 -9.01 15.63 -5.97
N ARG A 55 -9.72 15.12 -4.95
CA ARG A 55 -9.27 15.21 -3.55
C ARG A 55 -7.97 14.46 -3.30
N SER A 56 -7.82 13.26 -3.85
CA SER A 56 -6.59 12.50 -3.68
C SER A 56 -5.41 13.12 -4.42
N GLU A 57 -5.62 13.66 -5.62
CA GLU A 57 -4.60 14.38 -6.38
C GLU A 57 -4.12 15.63 -5.60
N CYS A 58 -5.05 16.46 -5.10
CA CYS A 58 -4.71 17.63 -4.29
C CYS A 58 -3.97 17.26 -2.98
N ALA A 59 -4.42 16.21 -2.29
CA ALA A 59 -3.77 15.74 -1.06
C ALA A 59 -2.37 15.18 -1.33
N VAL A 60 -2.16 14.52 -2.47
CA VAL A 60 -0.85 14.08 -2.91
C VAL A 60 0.05 15.27 -3.21
N ASP A 61 -0.44 16.25 -3.96
CA ASP A 61 0.38 17.41 -4.34
C ASP A 61 0.80 18.21 -3.10
N THR A 62 -0.08 18.32 -2.11
CA THR A 62 0.24 18.90 -0.78
C THR A 62 1.35 18.11 -0.08
N LEU A 63 1.27 16.78 -0.08
CA LEU A 63 2.32 15.93 0.50
C LEU A 63 3.65 16.04 -0.27
N LEU A 64 3.61 16.16 -1.59
CA LEU A 64 4.81 16.24 -2.40
C LEU A 64 5.51 17.60 -2.29
N ALA A 65 4.81 18.65 -1.87
CA ALA A 65 5.41 19.93 -1.55
C ALA A 65 6.39 19.85 -0.35
N THR A 66 6.27 18.81 0.49
CA THR A 66 7.16 18.58 1.64
C THR A 66 8.27 17.56 1.36
N LEU A 67 8.58 17.29 0.09
CA LEU A 67 9.62 16.33 -0.25
C LEU A 67 11.00 16.78 0.26
N PRO A 68 11.84 15.84 0.73
CA PRO A 68 13.20 16.14 1.13
C PRO A 68 14.06 16.58 -0.07
N GLN A 69 15.16 17.27 0.22
CA GLN A 69 16.05 17.79 -0.81
C GLN A 69 16.53 16.69 -1.76
N HIS A 70 16.66 17.06 -3.03
CA HIS A 70 17.11 16.18 -4.11
C HIS A 70 16.17 15.02 -4.47
N TRP A 71 14.93 15.06 -3.99
CA TRP A 71 13.83 14.28 -4.56
C TRP A 71 13.01 15.17 -5.49
N ALA A 72 12.68 14.63 -6.66
CA ALA A 72 11.78 15.24 -7.62
C ALA A 72 10.55 14.34 -7.79
N ALA A 73 9.37 14.95 -7.89
CA ALA A 73 8.13 14.26 -8.17
C ALA A 73 7.62 14.61 -9.56
N PHE A 74 7.09 13.60 -10.24
CA PHE A 74 6.57 13.71 -11.59
C PHE A 74 5.13 13.19 -11.62
N THR A 75 4.26 13.98 -12.24
CA THR A 75 2.90 13.57 -12.55
C THR A 75 2.92 12.77 -13.84
N LEU A 76 2.41 11.55 -13.78
CA LEU A 76 2.38 10.66 -14.93
C LEU A 76 1.13 10.93 -15.79
N PRO A 77 1.25 11.11 -17.11
CA PRO A 77 0.09 11.22 -17.99
C PRO A 77 -0.67 9.88 -18.00
N THR A 78 -1.85 9.89 -17.37
CA THR A 78 -2.90 8.84 -17.43
C THR A 78 -2.45 7.38 -17.31
N LEU A 79 -1.43 7.08 -16.49
CA LEU A 79 -1.18 5.71 -16.04
C LEU A 79 -2.09 5.29 -14.85
N GLY A 80 -2.92 6.20 -14.36
CA GLY A 80 -3.82 6.00 -13.22
C GLY A 80 -5.17 5.46 -13.64
N GLY A 81 -5.52 4.25 -13.16
CA GLY A 81 -6.81 3.61 -13.39
C GLY A 81 -8.00 4.45 -12.91
N ALA A 82 -9.21 4.02 -13.23
CA ALA A 82 -10.47 4.70 -12.90
C ALA A 82 -10.81 4.78 -11.39
N GLY A 83 -9.85 4.50 -10.50
CA GLY A 83 -10.01 4.56 -9.05
C GLY A 83 -9.66 5.93 -8.46
N PRO A 84 -10.02 6.17 -7.19
CA PRO A 84 -9.75 7.43 -6.50
C PRO A 84 -8.28 7.57 -6.06
N SER A 85 -7.38 6.68 -6.45
CA SER A 85 -5.97 6.72 -6.07
C SER A 85 -5.12 7.42 -7.12
N ALA A 86 -4.21 8.27 -6.64
CA ALA A 86 -3.26 8.98 -7.48
C ALA A 86 -1.93 8.22 -7.50
N MET A 87 -1.30 8.15 -8.67
CA MET A 87 0.08 7.65 -8.82
C MET A 87 1.00 8.81 -9.18
N ARG A 88 2.18 8.82 -8.57
CA ARG A 88 3.28 9.76 -8.84
C ARG A 88 4.57 9.00 -8.97
N LEU A 89 5.48 9.48 -9.81
CA LEU A 89 6.81 8.93 -9.94
C LEU A 89 7.78 9.83 -9.17
N LEU A 90 8.57 9.26 -8.26
CA LEU A 90 9.60 9.99 -7.53
C LEU A 90 10.98 9.56 -8.02
N VAL A 91 11.88 10.52 -8.18
CA VAL A 91 13.30 10.29 -8.47
C VAL A 91 14.12 10.96 -7.39
N GLY A 92 15.00 10.20 -6.75
CA GLY A 92 15.88 10.73 -5.72
C GLY A 92 17.13 9.88 -5.50
N PRO A 93 17.94 10.19 -4.46
CA PRO A 93 19.12 9.41 -4.11
C PRO A 93 18.79 7.92 -3.92
N GLY A 94 17.63 7.64 -3.33
CA GLY A 94 17.14 6.29 -3.04
C GLY A 94 16.60 5.50 -4.24
N GLY A 95 16.71 6.03 -5.46
CA GLY A 95 16.24 5.38 -6.68
C GLY A 95 14.96 6.00 -7.24
N VAL A 96 14.24 5.18 -8.00
CA VAL A 96 12.98 5.55 -8.66
C VAL A 96 11.83 4.86 -7.94
N LEU A 97 10.82 5.61 -7.51
CA LEU A 97 9.69 5.09 -6.77
C LEU A 97 8.37 5.40 -7.47
N ALA A 98 7.54 4.37 -7.66
CA ALA A 98 6.14 4.53 -8.04
C ALA A 98 5.31 4.68 -6.76
N LEU A 99 5.00 5.93 -6.41
CA LEU A 99 4.21 6.27 -5.25
C LEU A 99 2.73 6.17 -5.61
N HIS A 100 2.04 5.19 -5.04
CA HIS A 100 0.60 5.08 -5.12
C HIS A 100 0.00 5.66 -3.83
N ALA A 101 -0.89 6.63 -3.94
CA ALA A 101 -1.51 7.27 -2.79
C ALA A 101 -2.96 6.81 -2.63
N GLN A 102 -3.31 6.44 -1.40
CA GLN A 102 -4.67 6.10 -1.02
C GLN A 102 -5.15 7.09 0.04
N LEU A 103 -6.23 7.80 -0.27
CA LEU A 103 -6.91 8.65 0.70
C LEU A 103 -7.70 7.79 1.69
N CYS A 104 -7.43 7.97 2.98
CA CYS A 104 -8.09 7.27 4.07
C CYS A 104 -9.09 8.15 4.83
N ASP A 105 -9.08 9.46 4.64
CA ASP A 105 -10.09 10.41 5.16
C ASP A 105 -10.44 10.21 6.65
N GLY A 106 -9.42 10.18 7.52
CA GLY A 106 -9.55 10.00 8.97
C GLY A 106 -9.84 8.56 9.41
N GLN A 107 -9.94 7.60 8.49
CA GLN A 107 -10.16 6.20 8.83
C GLN A 107 -8.89 5.53 9.36
N ILE A 108 -9.09 4.47 10.15
CA ILE A 108 -8.00 3.63 10.62
C ILE A 108 -7.55 2.70 9.50
N ALA A 109 -6.24 2.61 9.28
CA ALA A 109 -5.63 1.70 8.35
C ALA A 109 -4.75 0.66 9.07
N TRP A 110 -4.82 -0.58 8.61
CA TRP A 110 -4.04 -1.70 9.13
C TRP A 110 -3.30 -2.40 8.01
N VAL A 111 -2.05 -2.78 8.27
CA VAL A 111 -1.27 -3.63 7.39
C VAL A 111 -1.05 -4.96 8.09
N HIS A 112 -1.55 -6.03 7.49
CA HIS A 112 -1.40 -7.39 8.02
C HIS A 112 -1.00 -8.35 6.90
N ARG A 113 0.13 -9.06 7.07
CA ARG A 113 0.64 -10.07 6.10
C ARG A 113 0.57 -9.61 4.64
N GLN A 114 1.11 -8.41 4.36
CA GLN A 114 1.10 -7.78 3.03
C GLN A 114 -0.28 -7.44 2.45
N ARG A 115 -1.29 -7.26 3.32
CA ARG A 115 -2.61 -6.76 2.93
C ARG A 115 -2.89 -5.49 3.71
N VAL A 116 -3.40 -4.48 3.01
CA VAL A 116 -3.85 -3.23 3.61
C VAL A 116 -5.36 -3.32 3.81
N PHE A 117 -5.80 -2.94 5.00
CA PHE A 117 -7.21 -2.80 5.36
C PHE A 117 -7.48 -1.35 5.72
N VAL A 118 -8.49 -0.73 5.12
CA VAL A 118 -8.94 0.62 5.44
C VAL A 118 -10.40 0.55 5.84
N ALA A 119 -10.73 1.04 7.03
CA ALA A 119 -12.06 0.88 7.64
C ALA A 119 -12.56 -0.59 7.63
N GLY A 120 -11.66 -1.54 7.90
CA GLY A 120 -11.97 -2.98 7.92
C GLY A 120 -12.12 -3.65 6.55
N GLN A 121 -12.03 -2.90 5.45
CA GLN A 121 -12.13 -3.43 4.09
C GLN A 121 -10.75 -3.64 3.48
N ARG A 122 -10.54 -4.79 2.82
CA ARG A 122 -9.28 -5.08 2.11
C ARG A 122 -9.11 -4.14 0.92
N SER A 123 -8.02 -3.40 0.91
CA SER A 123 -7.63 -2.54 -0.21
C SER A 123 -6.88 -3.34 -1.29
N PRO A 124 -7.23 -3.21 -2.59
CA PRO A 124 -6.48 -3.82 -3.68
C PRO A 124 -5.19 -3.05 -4.02
N ASN A 125 -4.97 -1.88 -3.41
CA ASN A 125 -3.99 -0.89 -3.87
C ASN A 125 -2.53 -1.35 -3.80
N LEU A 126 -2.18 -2.36 -2.98
CA LEU A 126 -0.83 -2.93 -3.00
C LEU A 126 -0.50 -3.65 -4.30
N ALA A 127 -1.45 -4.42 -4.83
CA ALA A 127 -1.27 -5.12 -6.10
C ALA A 127 -1.22 -4.12 -7.25
N VAL A 128 -2.06 -3.07 -7.20
CA VAL A 128 -2.06 -1.98 -8.17
C VAL A 128 -0.72 -1.22 -8.14
N ALA A 129 -0.19 -0.89 -6.96
CA ALA A 129 1.10 -0.23 -6.83
C ALA A 129 2.25 -1.07 -7.41
N ALA A 130 2.27 -2.37 -7.12
CA ALA A 130 3.28 -3.29 -7.66
C ALA A 130 3.20 -3.41 -9.20
N ALA A 131 1.98 -3.57 -9.74
CA ALA A 131 1.76 -3.64 -11.18
C ALA A 131 2.17 -2.34 -11.88
N GLY A 132 1.82 -1.18 -11.32
CA GLY A 132 2.21 0.13 -11.83
C GLY A 132 3.72 0.32 -11.87
N ALA A 133 4.42 -0.07 -10.80
CA ALA A 133 5.89 -0.01 -10.75
C ALA A 133 6.55 -0.91 -11.81
N ASN A 134 6.00 -2.11 -12.05
CA ASN A 134 6.49 -3.01 -13.10
C ASN A 134 6.26 -2.41 -14.48
N GLN A 135 5.08 -1.85 -14.75
CA GLN A 135 4.77 -1.19 -16.02
C GLN A 135 5.71 0.00 -16.27
N LEU A 136 5.93 0.83 -15.25
CA LEU A 136 6.85 1.97 -15.32
C LEU A 136 8.30 1.51 -15.58
N THR A 137 8.73 0.43 -14.93
CA THR A 137 10.04 -0.15 -15.18
C THR A 137 10.22 -0.56 -16.63
N MET A 138 9.21 -1.20 -17.23
CA MET A 138 9.25 -1.61 -18.64
C MET A 138 9.30 -0.41 -19.59
N LEU A 139 8.48 0.61 -19.35
CA LEU A 139 8.46 1.83 -20.18
C LEU A 139 9.79 2.57 -20.15
N ILE A 140 10.33 2.80 -18.95
CA ILE A 140 11.58 3.54 -18.79
C ILE A 140 12.76 2.72 -19.34
N ARG A 141 12.79 1.40 -19.13
CA ARG A 141 13.84 0.52 -19.70
C ARG A 141 13.89 0.53 -21.22
N GLY A 142 12.77 0.76 -21.88
CA GLY A 142 12.73 0.95 -23.33
C GLY A 142 13.45 2.21 -23.82
N ARG A 143 13.76 3.16 -22.93
CA ARG A 143 14.41 4.44 -23.25
C ARG A 143 15.78 4.62 -22.59
N LEU A 144 15.94 4.11 -21.39
CA LEU A 144 17.15 4.23 -20.58
C LEU A 144 17.42 2.90 -19.84
N PRO A 145 18.62 2.31 -19.93
CA PRO A 145 18.95 1.09 -19.20
C PRO A 145 18.98 1.36 -17.68
N LEU A 146 17.84 1.12 -17.03
CA LEU A 146 17.68 1.27 -15.59
C LEU A 146 18.48 0.20 -14.83
N ARG A 147 19.48 0.65 -14.07
CA ARG A 147 20.25 -0.18 -13.12
C ARG A 147 19.37 -0.77 -12.02
N THR A 148 18.39 -0.01 -11.56
CA THR A 148 17.43 -0.44 -10.53
C THR A 148 16.02 -0.29 -11.07
N ALA A 149 15.20 -1.32 -10.91
CA ALA A 149 13.78 -1.26 -11.26
C ALA A 149 13.06 -0.18 -10.42
N VAL A 150 11.98 0.36 -10.97
CA VAL A 150 11.10 1.27 -10.23
C VAL A 150 10.50 0.50 -9.06
N GLN A 151 10.67 1.02 -7.84
CA GLN A 151 10.17 0.34 -6.65
C GLN A 151 8.75 0.84 -6.32
N PRO A 152 7.80 -0.06 -6.05
CA PRO A 152 6.47 0.34 -5.62
C PRO A 152 6.51 0.90 -4.20
N ALA A 153 5.65 1.87 -3.90
CA ALA A 153 5.36 2.31 -2.55
C ALA A 153 3.89 2.72 -2.42
N LEU A 154 3.23 2.35 -1.33
CA LEU A 154 1.87 2.79 -1.02
C LEU A 154 1.93 3.83 0.11
N VAL A 155 1.37 5.00 -0.13
CA VAL A 155 1.20 6.04 0.88
C VAL A 155 -0.26 6.15 1.28
N LEU A 156 -0.49 6.21 2.59
CA LEU A 156 -1.81 6.42 3.17
C LEU A 156 -1.95 7.88 3.60
N LEU A 157 -2.88 8.59 2.97
CA LEU A 157 -3.15 10.01 3.22
C LEU A 157 -4.29 10.16 4.22
N GLY A 158 -4.08 10.96 5.26
CA GLY A 158 -5.11 11.26 6.27
C GLY A 158 -5.54 10.06 7.11
N ALA A 159 -4.73 9.00 7.21
CA ALA A 159 -5.04 7.88 8.10
C ALA A 159 -4.90 8.33 9.57
N ARG A 160 -5.92 8.08 10.40
CA ARG A 160 -5.89 8.44 11.83
C ARG A 160 -4.90 7.60 12.62
N LEU A 161 -4.75 6.34 12.22
CA LEU A 161 -3.81 5.41 12.83
C LEU A 161 -3.37 4.41 11.75
N LEU A 162 -2.07 4.12 11.73
CA LEU A 162 -1.47 3.07 10.91
C LEU A 162 -0.92 1.97 11.80
N GLY A 163 -1.66 0.86 11.92
CA GLY A 163 -1.20 -0.34 12.62
C GLY A 163 -0.49 -1.30 11.66
N VAL A 164 0.72 -1.73 11.99
CA VAL A 164 1.45 -2.78 11.24
C VAL A 164 1.55 -4.02 12.10
N THR A 165 0.89 -5.11 11.71
CA THR A 165 0.88 -6.38 12.44
C THR A 165 1.30 -7.53 11.53
N GLY A 166 1.86 -8.59 12.12
CA GLY A 166 2.25 -9.79 11.37
C GLY A 166 3.28 -9.51 10.28
N ARG A 167 4.40 -8.84 10.62
CA ARG A 167 5.60 -8.85 9.77
C ARG A 167 5.89 -10.32 9.49
N SER A 168 5.81 -10.75 8.23
CA SER A 168 6.16 -12.11 7.87
C SER A 168 7.65 -12.30 8.12
N GLY A 169 7.99 -12.78 9.32
CA GLY A 169 9.22 -13.52 9.54
C GLY A 169 9.17 -14.72 8.59
N GLY A 170 10.15 -14.81 7.70
CA GLY A 170 10.40 -15.99 6.88
C GLY A 170 9.31 -16.36 5.88
N VAL A 171 9.23 -15.66 4.76
CA VAL A 171 8.86 -16.31 3.50
C VAL A 171 10.05 -16.15 2.57
N SER A 172 10.89 -17.18 2.55
CA SER A 172 11.95 -17.38 1.56
C SER A 172 11.29 -17.57 0.20
N GLY A 173 11.12 -16.47 -0.53
CA GLY A 173 10.46 -16.46 -1.82
C GLY A 173 10.31 -15.02 -2.24
N LYS A 174 11.17 -14.60 -3.17
CA LYS A 174 11.33 -13.29 -3.83
C LYS A 174 10.00 -12.55 -4.09
N THR A 175 9.36 -12.09 -3.03
CA THR A 175 8.13 -11.30 -3.06
C THR A 175 8.55 -9.94 -2.56
N THR A 176 8.74 -9.01 -3.49
CA THR A 176 9.04 -7.62 -3.19
C THR A 176 7.92 -7.07 -2.31
N LEU A 177 8.20 -6.92 -1.02
CA LEU A 177 7.31 -6.31 -0.05
C LEU A 177 7.07 -4.86 -0.48
N VAL A 178 5.83 -4.52 -0.86
CA VAL A 178 5.46 -3.13 -1.14
C VAL A 178 5.42 -2.38 0.21
N PRO A 179 6.30 -1.40 0.44
CA PRO A 179 6.29 -0.59 1.65
C PRO A 179 4.99 0.21 1.74
N VAL A 180 4.41 0.24 2.94
CA VAL A 180 3.24 1.05 3.26
C VAL A 180 3.67 2.11 4.25
N VAL A 181 3.51 3.37 3.89
CA VAL A 181 4.00 4.51 4.67
C VAL A 181 2.84 5.48 4.91
N GLY A 182 2.74 6.01 6.13
CA GLY A 182 1.80 7.11 6.40
C GLY A 182 2.34 8.42 5.84
N ALA A 183 1.47 9.35 5.44
CA ALA A 183 1.87 10.64 4.87
C ALA A 183 2.96 11.36 5.69
N ALA A 184 2.78 11.44 7.02
CA ALA A 184 3.73 12.11 7.92
C ALA A 184 5.12 11.44 7.98
N ALA A 185 5.22 10.15 7.70
CA ALA A 185 6.47 9.40 7.75
C ALA A 185 7.17 9.31 6.38
N LEU A 186 6.57 9.86 5.31
CA LEU A 186 7.13 9.74 3.95
C LEU A 186 8.49 10.41 3.84
N GLY A 187 8.64 11.63 4.37
CA GLY A 187 9.90 12.39 4.31
C GLY A 187 11.06 11.62 4.94
N ASP A 188 10.91 11.22 6.20
CA ASP A 188 11.92 10.45 6.92
C ASP A 188 12.22 9.11 6.23
N TRP A 189 11.18 8.44 5.72
CA TRP A 189 11.35 7.19 4.99
C TRP A 189 12.14 7.36 3.69
N LEU A 190 11.96 8.47 2.97
CA LEU A 190 12.73 8.80 1.76
C LEU A 190 14.18 9.15 2.08
N VAL A 191 14.42 9.87 3.18
CA VAL A 191 15.77 10.24 3.64
C VAL A 191 16.56 9.01 4.11
N ALA A 192 15.90 8.07 4.78
CA ALA A 192 16.53 6.84 5.28
C ALA A 192 16.92 5.84 4.18
N ARG A 193 16.59 6.09 2.90
CA ARG A 193 16.89 5.14 1.83
C ARG A 193 18.37 5.17 1.45
N PRO A 194 18.99 3.99 1.22
CA PRO A 194 20.36 3.93 0.73
C PRO A 194 20.51 4.70 -0.58
N GLN A 195 21.57 5.49 -0.70
CA GLN A 195 21.87 6.18 -1.94
C GLN A 195 22.31 5.18 -3.02
N VAL A 196 21.53 5.08 -4.08
CA VAL A 196 21.78 4.19 -5.22
C VAL A 196 21.95 4.94 -6.54
N LEU A 197 21.44 6.19 -6.63
CA LEU A 197 21.60 7.06 -7.80
C LEU A 197 22.53 8.24 -7.49
N ARG A 198 23.46 8.48 -8.40
CA ARG A 198 24.33 9.66 -8.42
C ARG A 198 23.57 10.87 -8.98
N PRO A 199 24.00 12.11 -8.69
CA PRO A 199 23.35 13.32 -9.22
C PRO A 199 23.12 13.30 -10.74
N ILE A 200 24.12 12.90 -11.52
CA ILE A 200 24.02 12.83 -12.98
C ILE A 200 22.97 11.81 -13.46
N GLU A 201 22.91 10.64 -12.83
CA GLU A 201 21.95 9.59 -13.16
C GLU A 201 20.51 10.03 -12.85
N ARG A 202 20.32 10.85 -11.80
CA ARG A 202 19.02 11.45 -11.50
C ARG A 202 18.60 12.47 -12.55
N MET A 203 19.53 13.27 -13.06
CA MET A 203 19.25 14.26 -14.10
C MET A 203 18.87 13.59 -15.43
N GLU A 204 19.64 12.58 -15.85
CA GLU A 204 19.33 11.79 -17.05
C GLU A 204 17.95 11.14 -16.95
N LEU A 205 17.64 10.56 -15.79
CA LEU A 205 16.35 9.93 -15.57
C LEU A 205 15.20 10.94 -15.55
N ALA A 206 15.38 12.09 -14.90
CA ALA A 206 14.40 13.18 -14.91
C ALA A 206 14.10 13.64 -16.34
N ALA A 207 15.13 13.84 -17.17
CA ALA A 207 14.96 14.23 -18.57
C ALA A 207 14.17 13.19 -19.39
N VAL A 208 14.38 11.89 -19.14
CA VAL A 208 13.61 10.81 -19.79
C VAL A 208 12.16 10.82 -19.31
N ILE A 209 11.92 11.04 -18.02
CA ILE A 209 10.57 11.07 -17.44
C ILE A 209 9.78 12.29 -17.91
N ASP A 210 10.42 13.45 -18.02
CA ASP A 210 9.79 14.69 -18.50
C ASP A 210 9.52 14.68 -20.01
N ASN A 211 10.13 13.75 -20.76
CA ASN A 211 9.88 13.63 -22.19
C ASN A 211 8.50 12.99 -22.45
N PRO A 212 7.53 13.71 -23.06
CA PRO A 212 6.20 13.17 -23.35
C PRO A 212 6.23 11.93 -24.26
N LEU A 213 7.26 11.79 -25.10
CA LEU A 213 7.46 10.62 -25.97
C LEU A 213 7.77 9.33 -25.19
N THR A 214 8.26 9.44 -23.95
CA THR A 214 8.43 8.29 -23.04
C THR A 214 7.09 7.65 -22.73
N TRP A 215 6.04 8.46 -22.64
CA TRP A 215 4.69 8.04 -22.31
C TRP A 215 3.82 7.75 -23.54
N GLY A 216 4.40 7.79 -24.75
CA GLY A 216 3.65 7.64 -25.99
C GLY A 216 2.74 8.82 -26.33
N SER A 217 2.86 9.93 -25.60
CA SER A 217 2.15 11.18 -25.93
C SER A 217 2.85 11.83 -27.11
N ARG A 218 2.24 11.75 -28.30
CA ARG A 218 2.72 12.51 -29.46
C ARG A 218 2.36 13.98 -29.26
N PRO A 219 3.31 14.92 -29.35
CA PRO A 219 2.96 16.33 -29.40
C PRO A 219 2.10 16.58 -30.65
N THR A 220 0.87 17.05 -30.47
CA THR A 220 0.03 17.47 -31.58
C THR A 220 0.59 18.79 -32.12
N ILE A 221 1.24 18.72 -33.28
CA ILE A 221 1.57 19.92 -34.06
C ILE A 221 0.25 20.41 -34.66
N LEU A 222 -0.35 21.43 -34.05
CA LEU A 222 -1.47 22.12 -34.66
C LEU A 222 -0.93 22.92 -35.86
N PRO A 223 -1.45 22.71 -37.09
CA PRO A 223 -1.06 23.54 -38.21
C PRO A 223 -1.42 25.00 -37.89
N ARG A 224 -0.47 25.91 -38.14
CA ARG A 224 -0.67 27.35 -37.94
C ARG A 224 -1.83 27.79 -38.85
N PRO A 225 -2.95 28.32 -38.31
CA PRO A 225 -3.99 28.87 -39.14
C PRO A 225 -3.43 30.12 -39.82
N GLY A 226 -3.28 30.09 -41.15
CA GLY A 226 -2.87 31.26 -41.93
C GLY A 226 -2.00 31.03 -43.17
N SER A 227 -1.67 29.80 -43.55
CA SER A 227 -1.03 29.54 -44.85
C SER A 227 -2.02 28.86 -45.81
N VAL A 228 -3.05 29.60 -46.22
CA VAL A 228 -3.71 29.38 -47.51
C VAL A 228 -3.12 30.44 -48.42
N GLY A 229 -2.43 29.99 -49.47
CA GLY A 229 -1.76 30.85 -50.44
C GLY A 229 -2.76 31.65 -51.27
N ASP A 230 -2.28 32.80 -51.73
CA ASP A 230 -2.82 33.55 -52.87
C ASP A 230 -2.77 32.72 -54.16
#